data_AF-A0A959TBN5-F1
#
_entry.id   AF-A0A959TBN5-F1
#
_cell.length_a   1.000
_cell.length_b   1.000
_cell.length_c   1.000
_cell.angle_alpha   90.00
_cell.angle_beta   90.00
_cell.angle_gamma   90.00
#
_symmetry.space_group_name_H-M   'P 1'
#
loop_
_entity.id
_entity.type
_entity.pdbx_description
1 polymer ?
#
loop_
_entity_poly.entity_id
_entity_poly.type
_entity_poly.pdbx_seq_one_letter_code
_entity_poly.pdbx_strand_id
1 'polypeptide(L)'
;PERKLYMDVPNMRLPREVETDVKKTGEMKELAGYQCEKWTVRSDKEDRTLTYWVAADAFEFFIPLLETLNRKDEQAVFFLEIPDAGGVFPMLGVEQKLDGAEVSRLEVAKVTHGDQKTSLFEIPAGYNRFERN
;
A
#
# COMPACT_ATOMS: atom_id res chain seq x y z
N PRO A 1 26.42 12.31 -23.83
CA PRO A 1 24.98 11.97 -23.89
C PRO A 1 24.62 10.89 -22.87
N GLU A 2 23.62 11.16 -22.01
CA GLU A 2 23.05 10.15 -21.13
C GLU A 2 22.35 9.06 -21.95
N ARG A 3 22.66 7.79 -21.69
CA ARG A 3 22.00 6.67 -22.34
C ARG A 3 20.65 6.42 -21.66
N LYS A 4 19.55 6.47 -22.41
CA LYS A 4 18.21 6.09 -21.95
C LYS A 4 18.12 4.56 -21.88
N LEU A 5 18.19 4.00 -20.68
CA LEU A 5 18.21 2.56 -20.44
C LEU A 5 17.15 2.17 -19.40
N TYR A 6 16.62 0.96 -19.51
CA TYR A 6 15.80 0.32 -18.48
C TYR A 6 16.36 -1.06 -18.15
N MET A 7 16.06 -1.58 -16.97
CA MET A 7 16.43 -2.96 -16.59
C MET A 7 15.34 -3.54 -15.72
N ASP A 8 15.23 -4.87 -15.72
CA ASP A 8 14.43 -5.55 -14.72
C ASP A 8 15.18 -5.49 -13.39
N VAL A 9 14.49 -5.00 -12.36
CA VAL A 9 15.03 -4.98 -11.00
C VAL A 9 14.46 -6.18 -10.27
N PRO A 10 15.25 -7.25 -10.04
CA PRO A 10 14.77 -8.38 -9.27
C PRO A 10 14.51 -7.94 -7.83
N ASN A 11 13.35 -8.31 -7.28
CA ASN A 11 13.05 -8.09 -5.88
C ASN A 11 13.78 -9.15 -5.03
N MET A 12 15.03 -8.89 -4.69
CA MET A 12 15.87 -9.80 -3.88
C MET A 12 15.79 -9.52 -2.37
N ARG A 13 14.98 -8.55 -1.95
CA ARG A 13 14.93 -8.09 -0.56
C ARG A 13 13.89 -8.89 0.20
N LEU A 14 14.31 -9.50 1.31
CA LEU A 14 13.41 -10.23 2.18
C LEU A 14 12.32 -9.27 2.75
N PRO A 15 11.06 -9.72 2.85
CA PRO A 15 10.04 -9.03 3.63
C PRO A 15 10.51 -8.81 5.08
N ARG A 16 10.03 -7.74 5.71
CA ARG A 16 10.24 -7.55 7.15
C ARG A 16 9.08 -8.24 7.86
N GLU A 17 9.37 -9.22 8.70
CA GLU A 17 8.35 -9.86 9.52
C GLU A 17 7.98 -8.96 10.71
N VAL A 18 6.68 -8.78 10.95
CA VAL A 18 6.16 -8.02 12.08
C VAL A 18 5.06 -8.83 12.75
N GLU A 19 5.12 -8.92 14.07
CA GLU A 19 4.04 -9.53 14.84
C GLU A 19 2.95 -8.50 15.08
N THR A 20 1.74 -8.79 14.60
CA THR A 20 0.61 -7.89 14.70
C THR A 20 -0.66 -8.59 15.18
N ASP A 21 -1.50 -7.84 15.88
CA ASP A 21 -2.89 -8.18 16.19
C ASP A 21 -3.80 -7.35 15.29
N VAL A 22 -4.62 -8.02 14.48
CA VAL A 22 -5.52 -7.41 13.51
C VAL A 22 -6.96 -7.52 13.99
N LYS A 23 -7.64 -6.37 14.02
CA LYS A 23 -9.05 -6.28 14.38
C LYS A 23 -9.85 -5.51 13.33
N LYS A 24 -10.80 -6.21 12.69
CA LYS A 24 -11.87 -5.61 11.87
C LYS A 24 -13.01 -5.21 12.79
N THR A 25 -13.37 -3.93 12.83
CA THR A 25 -14.22 -3.39 13.90
C THR A 25 -15.71 -3.36 13.55
N GLY A 26 -16.06 -3.49 12.26
CA GLY A 26 -17.42 -3.25 11.75
C GLY A 26 -17.85 -1.77 11.75
N GLU A 27 -17.02 -0.85 12.25
CA GLU A 27 -17.30 0.58 12.22
C GLU A 27 -17.19 1.09 10.78
N MET A 28 -18.25 1.73 10.27
CA MET A 28 -18.32 2.21 8.89
C MET A 28 -18.24 3.73 8.81
N LYS A 29 -17.56 4.25 7.78
CA LYS A 29 -17.46 5.68 7.46
C LYS A 29 -17.36 5.89 5.95
N GLU A 30 -17.98 6.95 5.44
CA GLU A 30 -17.81 7.34 4.04
C GLU A 30 -16.54 8.17 3.85
N LEU A 31 -15.69 7.79 2.90
CA LEU A 31 -14.47 8.51 2.52
C LEU A 31 -14.28 8.43 1.01
N ALA A 32 -14.01 9.58 0.38
CA ALA A 32 -13.74 9.68 -1.07
C ALA A 32 -14.78 8.98 -1.97
N GLY A 33 -16.05 8.92 -1.55
CA GLY A 33 -17.14 8.26 -2.27
C GLY A 33 -17.26 6.75 -2.02
N TYR A 34 -16.50 6.20 -1.07
CA TYR A 34 -16.53 4.80 -0.68
C TYR A 34 -17.02 4.61 0.75
N GLN A 35 -17.86 3.60 0.96
CA GLN A 35 -18.16 3.11 2.30
C GLN A 35 -16.97 2.28 2.79
N CYS A 36 -16.33 2.74 3.85
CA CYS A 36 -15.10 2.16 4.39
C CYS A 36 -15.35 1.52 5.75
N GLU A 37 -14.78 0.33 5.99
CA GLU A 37 -14.74 -0.28 7.32
C GLU A 37 -13.43 0.10 8.03
N LYS A 38 -13.50 0.36 9.33
CA LYS A 38 -12.31 0.59 10.15
C LYS A 38 -11.68 -0.71 10.61
N TRP A 39 -10.41 -0.87 10.29
CA TRP A 39 -9.54 -1.94 10.75
C TRP A 39 -8.41 -1.35 11.60
N THR A 40 -7.99 -2.07 12.64
CA THR A 40 -6.85 -1.68 13.47
C THR A 40 -5.83 -2.80 13.48
N VAL A 41 -4.56 -2.47 13.26
CA VAL A 41 -3.43 -3.38 13.31
C VAL A 41 -2.46 -2.87 14.36
N ARG A 42 -2.23 -3.66 15.41
CA ARG A 42 -1.40 -3.27 16.54
C ARG A 42 -0.18 -4.16 16.65
N SER A 43 0.97 -3.57 16.96
CA SER A 43 2.17 -4.30 17.36
C SER A 43 2.75 -3.68 18.62
N ASP A 44 2.76 -4.45 19.71
CA ASP A 44 3.40 -4.01 20.96
C ASP A 44 4.93 -3.97 20.83
N LYS A 45 5.49 -4.86 20.00
CA LYS A 45 6.94 -4.94 19.73
C LYS A 45 7.46 -3.70 18.99
N GLU A 46 6.69 -3.19 18.04
CA GLU A 46 7.06 -2.01 17.26
C GLU A 46 6.63 -0.69 17.94
N ASP A 47 5.92 -0.75 19.07
CA ASP A 47 5.28 0.40 19.73
C ASP A 47 4.36 1.17 18.77
N ARG A 48 3.52 0.45 18.01
CA ARG A 48 2.66 1.05 16.98
C ARG A 48 1.25 0.49 16.98
N THR A 49 0.30 1.36 16.64
CA THR A 49 -1.05 1.01 16.21
C THR A 49 -1.36 1.75 14.92
N LEU A 50 -1.80 1.01 13.91
CA LEU A 50 -2.25 1.54 12.64
C LEU A 50 -3.76 1.36 12.52
N THR A 51 -4.45 2.43 12.16
CA THR A 51 -5.88 2.42 11.85
C THR A 51 -6.07 2.66 10.36
N TYR A 52 -6.75 1.74 9.70
CA TYR A 52 -7.11 1.85 8.30
C TYR A 52 -8.62 1.98 8.15
N TRP A 53 -9.07 2.92 7.33
CA TRP A 53 -10.42 2.94 6.79
C TRP A 53 -10.36 2.37 5.39
N VAL A 54 -10.94 1.20 5.22
CA VAL A 54 -10.70 0.32 4.09
C VAL A 54 -11.95 0.21 3.24
N ALA A 55 -11.82 0.53 1.95
CA ALA A 55 -12.85 0.30 0.95
C ALA A 55 -12.64 -1.07 0.29
N ALA A 56 -13.74 -1.77 -0.02
CA ALA A 56 -13.73 -3.00 -0.80
C ALA A 56 -14.35 -2.74 -2.18
N ASP A 57 -13.59 -3.05 -3.25
CA ASP A 57 -13.98 -2.87 -4.66
C ASP A 57 -12.97 -3.64 -5.54
N ALA A 58 -12.79 -3.27 -6.81
CA ALA A 58 -11.76 -3.81 -7.69
C ALA A 58 -10.33 -3.29 -7.39
N PHE A 59 -9.87 -3.46 -6.14
CA PHE A 59 -8.53 -3.02 -5.67
C PHE A 59 -7.51 -4.17 -5.58
N GLU A 60 -7.66 -5.23 -6.39
CA GLU A 60 -6.80 -6.42 -6.36
C GLU A 60 -5.33 -6.10 -6.69
N PHE A 61 -5.05 -4.95 -7.30
CA PHE A 61 -3.70 -4.51 -7.59
C PHE A 61 -2.89 -4.13 -6.34
N PHE A 62 -3.56 -3.81 -5.22
CA PHE A 62 -2.89 -3.09 -4.13
C PHE A 62 -1.88 -3.95 -3.37
N ILE A 63 -2.24 -5.18 -2.98
CA ILE A 63 -1.30 -6.11 -2.33
C ILE A 63 -0.10 -6.42 -3.25
N PRO A 64 -0.30 -6.82 -4.54
CA PRO A 64 0.81 -7.00 -5.48
C PRO A 64 1.70 -5.77 -5.62
N LEU A 65 1.12 -4.56 -5.59
CA LEU A 65 1.88 -3.31 -5.66
C LEU A 65 2.80 -3.16 -4.44
N LEU A 66 2.29 -3.37 -3.22
CA LEU A 66 3.08 -3.25 -2.00
C LEU A 66 4.24 -4.26 -1.97
N GLU A 67 3.98 -5.50 -2.38
CA GLU A 67 4.98 -6.58 -2.47
C GLU A 67 6.05 -6.30 -3.53
N THR A 68 5.61 -5.88 -4.74
CA THR A 68 6.50 -5.57 -5.87
C THR A 68 7.44 -4.42 -5.54
N LEU A 69 6.89 -3.35 -4.93
CA LEU A 69 7.68 -2.20 -4.50
C LEU A 69 8.52 -2.50 -3.25
N ASN A 70 8.21 -3.59 -2.53
CA ASN A 70 8.82 -3.99 -1.27
C ASN A 70 8.95 -2.82 -0.29
N ARG A 71 7.83 -2.11 -0.13
CA ARG A 71 7.74 -0.92 0.72
C ARG A 71 8.09 -1.27 2.17
N LYS A 72 8.84 -0.38 2.84
CA LYS A 72 9.34 -0.59 4.20
C LYS A 72 8.74 0.38 5.22
N ASP A 73 7.87 1.30 4.79
CA ASP A 73 7.11 2.13 5.71
C ASP A 73 6.05 1.30 6.46
N GLU A 74 5.80 1.66 7.72
CA GLU A 74 4.90 0.91 8.62
C GLU A 74 3.49 0.75 8.05
N GLN A 75 2.98 1.75 7.33
CA GLN A 75 1.68 1.70 6.63
C GLN A 75 1.60 0.52 5.66
N ALA A 76 2.66 0.26 4.88
CA ALA A 76 2.68 -0.86 3.95
C ALA A 76 2.91 -2.19 4.67
N VAL A 77 3.89 -2.21 5.58
CA VAL A 77 4.28 -3.45 6.29
C VAL A 77 3.10 -3.98 7.12
N PHE A 78 2.43 -3.14 7.90
CA PHE A 78 1.31 -3.58 8.74
C PHE A 78 0.07 -3.92 7.91
N PHE A 79 -0.14 -3.27 6.76
CA PHE A 79 -1.28 -3.61 5.91
C PHE A 79 -1.12 -5.01 5.30
N LEU A 80 0.11 -5.41 4.96
CA LEU A 80 0.41 -6.75 4.44
C LEU A 80 0.19 -7.86 5.47
N GLU A 81 0.18 -7.56 6.76
CA GLU A 81 -0.12 -8.53 7.83
C GLU A 81 -1.64 -8.79 7.99
N ILE A 82 -2.49 -8.06 7.28
CA ILE A 82 -3.95 -8.20 7.41
C ILE A 82 -4.42 -9.43 6.60
N PRO A 83 -5.04 -10.44 7.26
CA PRO A 83 -5.56 -11.58 6.54
C PRO A 83 -6.75 -11.19 5.65
N ASP A 84 -6.78 -11.81 4.47
CA ASP A 84 -7.82 -11.65 3.46
C ASP A 84 -7.99 -10.19 3.00
N ALA A 85 -6.89 -9.44 2.89
CA ALA A 85 -6.85 -8.06 2.39
C ALA A 85 -6.85 -7.94 0.85
N GLY A 86 -7.27 -8.99 0.14
CA GLY A 86 -7.42 -8.95 -1.32
C GLY A 86 -8.63 -8.11 -1.73
N GLY A 87 -8.49 -7.30 -2.78
CA GLY A 87 -9.59 -6.47 -3.31
C GLY A 87 -9.96 -5.28 -2.45
N VAL A 88 -9.09 -4.89 -1.50
CA VAL A 88 -9.35 -3.73 -0.64
C VAL A 88 -8.27 -2.66 -0.74
N PHE A 89 -8.63 -1.42 -0.41
CA PHE A 89 -7.73 -0.27 -0.42
C PHE A 89 -7.93 0.64 0.80
N PRO A 90 -6.86 1.05 1.50
CA PRO A 90 -6.96 1.99 2.59
C PRO A 90 -7.20 3.41 2.05
N MET A 91 -8.43 3.91 2.21
CA MET A 91 -8.78 5.29 1.88
C MET A 91 -8.20 6.29 2.89
N LEU A 92 -7.96 5.83 4.12
CA LEU A 92 -7.23 6.55 5.15
C LEU A 92 -6.43 5.57 5.99
N GLY A 93 -5.14 5.82 6.17
CA GLY A 93 -4.25 5.12 7.10
C GLY A 93 -3.68 6.12 8.11
N VAL A 94 -3.80 5.83 9.39
CA VAL A 94 -3.22 6.64 10.48
C VAL A 94 -2.33 5.74 11.33
N GLU A 95 -1.07 6.12 11.45
CA GLU A 95 -0.10 5.48 12.33
C GLU A 95 0.02 6.27 13.62
N GLN A 96 -0.06 5.57 14.75
CA GLN A 96 0.13 6.13 16.07
C GLN A 96 1.11 5.27 16.87
N LYS A 97 1.78 5.90 17.82
CA LYS A 97 2.42 5.18 18.93
C LYS A 97 1.37 4.62 19.88
N LEU A 98 1.76 3.71 20.77
CA LEU A 98 0.82 3.17 21.77
C LEU A 98 0.33 4.21 22.77
N ASP A 99 1.07 5.31 22.96
CA ASP A 99 0.66 6.47 23.76
C ASP A 99 -0.38 7.37 23.04
N GLY A 100 -0.72 7.07 21.79
CA GLY A 100 -1.69 7.79 20.97
C GLY A 100 -1.11 8.90 20.11
N ALA A 101 0.19 9.21 20.20
CA ALA A 101 0.82 10.23 19.37
C ALA A 101 0.80 9.80 17.89
N GLU A 102 0.25 10.65 17.01
CA GLU A 102 0.24 10.44 15.56
C GLU A 102 1.67 10.53 15.00
N VAL A 103 2.06 9.53 14.21
CA VAL A 103 3.36 9.43 13.55
C VAL A 103 3.23 9.75 12.07
N SER A 104 2.23 9.17 11.40
CA SER A 104 2.00 9.37 9.98
C SER A 104 0.52 9.25 9.62
N ARG A 105 0.14 9.90 8.52
CA ARG A 105 -1.19 9.85 7.95
C ARG A 105 -1.10 9.81 6.43
N LEU A 106 -1.80 8.86 5.83
CA LEU A 106 -1.99 8.76 4.38
C LEU A 106 -3.49 8.81 4.10
N GLU A 107 -3.92 9.75 3.27
CA GLU A 107 -5.34 9.97 3.01
C GLU A 107 -5.60 10.15 1.51
N VAL A 108 -6.60 9.44 0.99
CA VAL A 108 -7.10 9.63 -0.37
C VAL A 108 -7.93 10.90 -0.41
N ALA A 109 -7.41 11.93 -1.06
CA ALA A 109 -8.14 13.18 -1.23
C ALA A 109 -9.29 13.08 -2.25
N LYS A 110 -9.14 12.26 -3.29
CA LYS A 110 -10.13 12.10 -4.36
C LYS A 110 -9.91 10.81 -5.14
N VAL A 111 -11.01 10.16 -5.54
CA VAL A 111 -11.02 9.09 -6.54
C VAL A 111 -11.71 9.58 -7.82
N THR A 112 -11.16 9.23 -8.97
CA THR A 112 -11.77 9.49 -10.29
C THR A 112 -11.74 8.23 -11.13
N HIS A 113 -12.90 7.80 -11.59
CA HIS A 113 -13.04 6.64 -12.47
C HIS A 113 -12.81 7.05 -13.92
N GLY A 114 -12.07 6.22 -14.64
CA GLY A 114 -11.82 6.40 -16.07
C GLY A 114 -10.77 5.45 -16.60
N ASP A 115 -10.86 5.17 -17.89
CA ASP A 115 -9.90 4.33 -18.59
C ASP A 115 -8.52 4.99 -18.59
N GLN A 116 -7.52 4.22 -18.19
CA GLN A 116 -6.13 4.66 -18.24
C GLN A 116 -5.55 4.36 -19.62
N LYS A 117 -4.80 5.32 -20.18
CA LYS A 117 -4.15 5.15 -21.48
C LYS A 117 -3.10 4.05 -21.40
N THR A 118 -3.14 3.09 -22.32
CA THR A 118 -2.16 1.99 -22.41
C THR A 118 -0.72 2.49 -22.43
N SER A 119 -0.48 3.64 -23.07
CA SER A 119 0.82 4.29 -23.16
C SER A 119 1.47 4.66 -21.82
N LEU A 120 0.69 4.69 -20.72
CA LEU A 120 1.24 4.88 -19.37
C LEU A 120 2.05 3.68 -18.87
N PHE A 121 1.78 2.50 -19.42
CA PHE A 121 2.40 1.23 -19.04
C PHE A 121 3.43 0.74 -20.07
N GLU A 122 3.66 1.52 -21.11
CA GLU A 122 4.66 1.24 -22.13
C GLU A 122 6.01 1.88 -21.76
N ILE A 123 7.09 1.20 -22.12
CA ILE A 123 8.43 1.77 -21.97
C ILE A 123 8.57 2.94 -22.96
N PRO A 124 8.98 4.15 -22.51
CA PRO A 124 9.06 5.31 -23.40
C PRO A 124 10.00 5.10 -24.59
N ALA A 125 9.69 5.73 -25.72
CA ALA A 125 10.49 5.62 -26.93
C ALA A 125 11.96 6.02 -26.71
N GLY A 126 12.88 5.23 -27.26
CA GLY A 126 14.32 5.45 -27.18
C GLY A 126 15.01 4.89 -25.94
N TYR A 127 14.28 4.23 -25.04
CA TYR A 127 14.86 3.43 -23.96
C TYR A 127 15.26 2.04 -24.47
N ASN A 128 16.47 1.59 -24.17
CA ASN A 128 16.95 0.24 -24.49
C ASN A 128 17.09 -0.60 -23.22
N ARG A 129 16.84 -1.91 -23.31
CA ARG A 129 17.08 -2.82 -22.19
C ARG A 129 18.57 -2.86 -21.90
N PHE A 130 18.93 -2.69 -20.64
CA PHE A 130 20.27 -2.93 -20.16
C PHE A 130 20.40 -4.42 -19.82
N GLU A 131 21.28 -5.11 -20.53
CA GLU A 131 21.67 -6.49 -20.25
C GLU A 131 23.02 -6.50 -19.53
N ARG A 132 23.07 -7.14 -18.37
CA ARG A 132 24.31 -7.34 -17.62
C ARG A 132 24.91 -8.68 -18.09
N ASN A 133 25.94 -8.61 -18.93
CA ASN A 133 26.74 -9.78 -19.34
C ASN A 133 27.41 -10.45 -18.14
#